data_AF-A0A182JMR2-F1
#
_entry.id   AF-A0A182JMR2-F1
#
_cell.length_a   1.000
_cell.length_b   1.000
_cell.length_c   1.000
_cell.angle_alpha   90.00
_cell.angle_beta   90.00
_cell.angle_gamma   90.00
#
_symmetry.space_group_name_H-M   'P 1'
#
loop_
_entity.id
_entity.type
_entity.pdbx_description
1 polymer ?
#
loop_
_entity_poly.entity_id
_entity_poly.type
_entity_poly.pdbx_seq_one_letter_code
_entity_poly.pdbx_strand_id
1 'polypeptide(L)' 'MRYTTATTAAVKSIKKQHLVEVRSMANPPAVVKLALESICLLLGENASDWKSIRAVIMRENFINLIKMFSKILSTST' A
#
# COMPACT_ATOMS: atom_id res chain seq x y z
N MET A 1 -6.17 2.89 22.83
CA MET A 1 -5.46 2.49 21.59
C MET A 1 -5.72 3.53 20.52
N ARG A 2 -4.74 4.38 20.19
CA ARG A 2 -4.86 5.49 19.22
C ARG A 2 -3.79 5.38 18.12
N TYR A 3 -3.84 4.32 17.32
CA TYR A 3 -2.85 4.11 16.25
C TYR A 3 -3.43 3.97 14.83
N THR A 4 -4.76 4.03 14.65
CA THR A 4 -5.38 3.68 13.36
C THR A 4 -5.88 4.86 12.52
N THR A 5 -5.83 6.11 13.00
CA THR A 5 -6.47 7.24 12.30
C THR A 5 -5.58 7.96 11.28
N ALA A 6 -4.26 7.80 11.30
CA ALA A 6 -3.36 8.49 10.36
C ALA A 6 -3.12 7.68 9.06
N THR A 7 -3.17 6.36 9.11
CA THR A 7 -2.90 5.48 7.96
C THR A 7 -4.02 5.48 6.92
N THR A 8 -5.24 5.85 7.30
CA THR A 8 -6.43 5.79 6.42
C THR A 8 -6.51 6.95 5.43
N ALA A 9 -6.01 8.14 5.78
CA ALA A 9 -6.02 9.30 4.88
C ALA A 9 -4.99 9.15 3.74
N ALA A 10 -3.86 8.52 4.05
CA ALA A 10 -2.74 8.26 3.15
C ALA A 10 -3.11 7.47 1.88
N VAL A 11 -3.94 6.45 2.06
CA VAL A 11 -4.28 5.47 1.01
C VAL A 11 -5.45 5.92 0.11
N LYS A 12 -6.21 6.95 0.51
CA LYS A 12 -7.30 7.51 -0.30
C LYS A 12 -6.78 8.15 -1.61
N SER A 13 -5.50 8.54 -1.69
CA SER A 13 -4.93 9.18 -2.88
C SER A 13 -4.11 8.26 -3.80
N ILE A 14 -3.99 6.96 -3.50
CA ILE A 14 -3.17 6.07 -4.35
C ILE A 14 -3.93 5.71 -5.64
N LYS A 15 -3.75 6.54 -6.67
CA LYS A 15 -4.20 6.28 -8.04
C LYS A 15 -3.29 5.26 -8.74
N LYS A 16 -3.82 4.62 -9.79
CA LYS A 16 -3.08 3.68 -10.66
C LYS A 16 -1.75 4.24 -11.17
N GLN A 17 -1.69 5.54 -11.46
CA GLN A 17 -0.47 6.26 -11.87
C GLN A 17 0.62 6.23 -10.79
N HIS A 18 0.26 6.47 -9.52
CA HIS A 18 1.21 6.43 -8.42
C HIS A 18 1.79 5.02 -8.21
N LEU A 19 1.07 3.95 -8.57
CA LEU A 19 1.63 2.60 -8.51
C LEU A 19 2.74 2.36 -9.53
N VAL A 20 2.63 2.94 -10.72
CA VAL A 20 3.67 2.86 -11.76
C VAL A 20 4.92 3.62 -11.31
N GLU A 21 4.74 4.78 -10.70
CA GLU A 21 5.84 5.56 -10.11
C GLU A 21 6.51 4.80 -8.95
N VAL A 22 5.72 4.24 -8.03
CA VAL A 22 6.23 3.50 -6.86
C VAL A 22 7.06 2.28 -7.26
N ARG A 23 6.75 1.61 -8.38
CA ARG A 23 7.58 0.50 -8.91
C ARG A 23 8.95 0.94 -9.41
N SER A 24 9.03 2.18 -9.89
CA SER A 24 10.24 2.80 -10.45
C SER A 24 11.06 3.53 -9.39
N MET A 25 10.47 3.83 -8.23
CA MET A 25 11.15 4.47 -7.12
C MET A 25 12.20 3.56 -6.47
N ALA A 26 13.40 4.10 -6.29
CA ALA A 26 14.44 3.46 -5.47
C ALA A 26 14.11 3.55 -3.97
N ASN A 27 13.43 4.63 -3.54
CA ASN A 27 13.03 4.88 -2.16
C ASN A 27 11.60 5.45 -2.12
N PRO A 28 10.60 4.74 -1.57
CA PRO A 28 9.23 5.23 -1.51
C PRO A 28 9.06 6.26 -0.37
N PRO A 29 8.07 7.17 -0.49
CA PRO A 29 7.65 8.01 0.63
C PRO A 29 7.20 7.16 1.83
N ALA A 30 7.44 7.64 3.06
CA ALA A 30 7.06 6.93 4.30
C ALA A 30 5.58 6.51 4.32
N VAL A 31 4.71 7.38 3.80
CA VAL A 31 3.27 7.15 3.68
C VAL A 31 2.93 5.98 2.76
N VAL A 32 3.67 5.81 1.66
CA VAL A 32 3.50 4.70 0.72
C VAL A 32 4.04 3.41 1.33
N LYS A 33 5.21 3.48 1.98
CA LYS A 33 5.80 2.32 2.66
C LYS A 33 4.85 1.74 3.70
N LEU A 34 4.22 2.56 4.54
CA LEU A 34 3.27 2.12 5.57
C LEU A 34 2.02 1.46 4.98
N ALA A 35 1.48 2.01 3.89
CA ALA A 35 0.34 1.41 3.20
C ALA A 35 0.68 0.01 2.64
N LEU A 36 1.88 -0.12 2.08
CA LEU A 36 2.39 -1.37 1.54
C LEU A 36 2.66 -2.41 2.61
N GLU A 37 3.25 -2.00 3.73
CA GLU A 37 3.47 -2.84 4.90
C GLU A 37 2.14 -3.41 5.41
N SER A 38 1.09 -2.59 5.43
CA SER A 38 -0.27 -3.01 5.82
C SER A 38 -0.85 -4.06 4.87
N ILE A 39 -0.61 -3.94 3.56
CA ILE A 39 -1.07 -4.91 2.56
C ILE A 39 -0.28 -6.21 2.66
N CYS A 40 1.02 -6.13 2.91
CA CYS A 40 1.87 -7.29 3.16
C CYS A 40 1.41 -8.05 4.41
N LEU A 41 1.10 -7.34 5.50
CA LEU A 41 0.47 -7.92 6.69
C LEU A 41 -0.85 -8.62 6.37
N LEU A 42 -1.72 -8.00 5.56
CA LEU A 42 -3.00 -8.60 5.15
C LEU A 42 -2.83 -9.85 4.28
N LEU A 43 -1.77 -9.91 3.48
CA LEU A 43 -1.39 -11.08 2.70
C LEU A 43 -0.74 -12.18 3.54
N GLY A 44 -0.41 -11.92 4.80
CA GLY A 44 0.39 -12.80 5.64
C GLY A 44 1.88 -12.84 5.24
N GLU A 45 2.33 -11.94 4.36
CA GLU A 45 3.73 -11.80 4.01
C GLU A 45 4.36 -10.71 4.90
N ASN A 46 5.27 -11.09 5.79
CA ASN A 46 6.03 -10.12 6.58
C ASN A 46 7.09 -9.44 5.71
N ALA A 47 6.71 -8.35 5.03
CA ALA A 47 7.62 -7.53 4.24
C ALA A 47 7.96 -6.25 5.00
N SER A 48 9.00 -6.33 5.85
CA SER A 48 9.53 -5.19 6.60
C SER A 48 10.48 -4.31 5.77
N ASP A 49 11.10 -4.91 4.76
CA ASP A 49 12.09 -4.28 3.89
C ASP A 49 11.49 -3.87 2.55
N TRP A 50 11.99 -2.74 2.01
CA TRP A 50 11.58 -2.26 0.68
C TRP A 50 11.82 -3.31 -0.41
N LYS A 51 12.86 -4.14 -0.28
CA LYS A 51 13.16 -5.20 -1.25
C LYS A 51 12.06 -6.25 -1.32
N SER A 52 11.57 -6.70 -0.15
CA SER A 52 10.46 -7.65 -0.04
C SER A 52 9.15 -7.00 -0.47
N ILE A 53 8.89 -5.77 -0.02
CA ILE A 53 7.71 -4.99 -0.43
C ILE A 53 7.69 -4.81 -1.95
N ARG A 54 8.81 -4.49 -2.58
CA ARG A 54 8.95 -4.34 -4.03
C ARG A 54 8.63 -5.63 -4.77
N ALA A 55 9.05 -6.78 -4.24
CA ALA A 55 8.68 -8.07 -4.81
C ALA A 55 7.16 -8.30 -4.78
N VAL A 56 6.48 -7.87 -3.71
CA VAL A 56 5.01 -7.92 -3.62
C VAL A 56 4.34 -6.95 -4.59
N ILE A 57 4.82 -5.71 -4.68
CA ILE A 57 4.31 -4.69 -5.62
C ILE A 57 4.43 -5.12 -7.07
N MET A 58 5.49 -5.88 -7.38
CA MET A 58 5.74 -6.41 -8.71
C MET A 58 4.73 -7.50 -9.13
N ARG A 59 4.02 -8.11 -8.18
CA ARG A 59 3.00 -9.13 -8.47
C ARG A 59 1.77 -8.50 -9.12
N GLU A 60 1.15 -9.21 -10.04
CA GLU A 60 -0.01 -8.72 -10.80
C GLU A 60 -1.24 -8.50 -9.90
N ASN A 61 -1.39 -9.35 -8.87
CA ASN A 61 -2.47 -9.25 -7.89
C ASN A 61 -2.37 -8.02 -6.99
N PHE A 62 -1.20 -7.40 -6.89
CA PHE A 62 -0.98 -6.26 -6.01
C PHE A 62 -1.82 -5.04 -6.40
N ILE A 63 -1.97 -4.78 -7.70
CA ILE A 63 -2.82 -3.70 -8.20
C ILE A 63 -4.28 -3.91 -7.76
N ASN A 64 -4.73 -5.16 -7.72
CA ASN A 64 -6.08 -5.50 -7.30
C ASN A 64 -6.28 -5.27 -5.80
N LEU A 65 -5.28 -5.60 -4.98
CA LEU A 65 -5.30 -5.37 -3.53
C LEU A 65 -5.32 -3.89 -3.17
N ILE A 66 -4.50 -3.06 -3.83
CA ILE A 66 -4.51 -1.60 -3.63
C ILE A 66 -5.88 -1.02 -3.98
N LYS A 67 -6.45 -1.42 -5.14
CA LYS A 67 -7.79 -0.97 -5.54
C LYS A 67 -8.85 -1.39 -4.53
N MET A 68 -8.80 -2.63 -4.04
CA MET A 68 -9.70 -3.15 -3.04
C MET A 68 -9.59 -2.37 -1.73
N PHE A 69 -8.38 -2.08 -1.27
CA PHE A 69 -8.14 -1.30 -0.07
C PHE A 69 -8.65 0.15 -0.19
N SER A 70 -8.36 0.82 -1.32
CA SER A 70 -8.88 2.15 -1.64
C SER A 70 -10.42 2.18 -1.70
N LYS A 71 -11.04 1.12 -2.26
CA LYS A 71 -12.49 0.97 -2.34
C LYS A 71 -13.12 0.81 -0.95
N ILE A 72 -12.57 -0.06 -0.09
CA ILE A 72 -13.07 -0.29 1.28
C ILE A 72 -13.11 1.02 2.08
N LEU A 73 -12.09 1.87 1.94
CA LEU A 73 -12.01 3.15 2.65
C LEU A 73 -12.88 4.26 2.06
N SER A 74 -13.32 4.10 0.81
CA SER A 74 -14.27 5.03 0.17
C SER A 74 -15.72 4.69 0.52
N THR A 75 -16.01 3.45 0.92
CA THR A 75 -17.35 2.98 1.29
C THR A 75 -17.73 3.17 2.76
N SER A 76 -16.83 3.69 3.61
CA SER A 76 -17.12 4.01 5.03
C SER A 76 -17.41 5.51 5.26
N THR A 77 -18.07 6.17 4.31
CA THR A 77 -18.71 7.49 4.50
C THR A 77 -20.18 7.38 4.16
#